data_AF-A0A7V8XNU0-F1
#
_entry.id   AF-A0A7V8XNU0-F1
#
_cell.length_a   1.000
_cell.length_b   1.000
_cell.length_c   1.000
_cell.angle_alpha   90.00
_cell.angle_beta   90.00
_cell.angle_gamma   90.00
#
_symmetry.space_group_name_H-M   'P 1'
#
loop_
_entity.id
_entity.type
_entity.pdbx_description
1 polymer ?
#
loop_
_entity_poly.entity_id
_entity_poly.type
_entity_poly.pdbx_seq_one_letter_code
_entity_poly.pdbx_strand_id
1 'polypeptide(L)'
;MRRHLTAASLLAALVVPAPSALAAAPDQPLSAAGSIGVRLVGAPAGSRDALGRSYIIERVAPGATMRRRVEISNDTRSTAEVAVYAAAAGLRRGRFEF
;
A
#
# COMPACT_ATOMS: atom_id res chain seq x y z
N MET A 1 43.08 5.23 60.02
CA MET A 1 44.07 5.26 58.92
C MET A 1 43.90 4.01 58.06
N ARG A 2 43.39 4.15 56.82
CA ARG A 2 43.77 3.38 55.61
C ARG A 2 42.81 3.72 54.45
N ARG A 3 43.37 4.37 53.43
CA ARG A 3 42.76 4.79 52.16
C ARG A 3 43.00 3.71 51.10
N HIS A 4 41.99 3.31 50.33
CA HIS A 4 42.13 2.64 49.01
C HIS A 4 40.86 3.01 48.18
N LEU A 5 40.86 4.03 47.32
CA LEU A 5 41.26 4.08 45.89
C LEU A 5 40.52 3.12 44.93
N THR A 6 39.74 3.76 44.04
CA THR A 6 39.47 3.47 42.61
C THR A 6 38.68 2.23 42.18
N ALA A 7 37.57 2.46 41.46
CA ALA A 7 37.42 2.06 40.06
C ALA A 7 36.20 2.77 39.43
N ALA A 8 36.45 3.72 38.52
CA ALA A 8 35.43 4.30 37.65
C ALA A 8 35.42 3.50 36.35
N SER A 9 34.36 2.73 36.12
CA SER A 9 34.19 1.96 34.88
C SER A 9 33.52 2.83 33.83
N LEU A 10 34.27 3.27 32.82
CA LEU A 10 33.71 3.83 31.59
C LEU A 10 33.01 2.71 30.80
N LEU A 11 31.68 2.73 30.75
CA LEU A 11 30.91 2.00 29.74
C LEU A 11 30.83 2.88 28.48
N ALA A 12 31.65 2.58 27.47
CA ALA A 12 31.47 3.12 26.12
C ALA A 12 30.41 2.28 25.40
N ALA A 13 29.18 2.80 25.33
CA ALA A 13 28.12 2.20 24.52
C ALA A 13 28.38 2.47 23.04
N LEU A 14 28.76 1.43 22.29
CA LEU A 14 28.90 1.48 20.84
C LEU A 14 27.49 1.52 20.23
N VAL A 15 27.02 2.72 19.88
CA VAL A 15 25.77 2.90 19.13
C VAL A 15 26.03 2.48 17.69
N VAL A 16 25.62 1.26 17.33
CA VAL A 16 25.58 0.83 15.92
C VAL A 16 24.34 1.47 15.28
N PRO A 17 24.47 2.36 14.28
CA PRO A 17 23.30 2.84 13.54
C PRO A 17 22.74 1.67 12.72
N ALA A 18 21.46 1.36 12.95
CA ALA A 18 20.74 0.40 12.12
C ALA A 18 20.69 0.92 10.66
N PRO A 19 20.96 0.10 9.64
CA PRO A 19 20.84 0.53 8.26
C PRO A 19 19.37 0.88 7.97
N SER A 20 19.15 2.15 7.64
CA SER A 20 17.87 2.64 7.13
C SER A 20 17.57 1.90 5.83
N ALA A 21 16.66 0.92 5.88
CA ALA A 21 16.14 0.31 4.67
C ALA A 21 15.43 1.40 3.85
N LEU A 22 16.04 1.84 2.76
CA LEU A 22 15.39 2.68 1.76
C LEU A 22 14.25 1.85 1.18
N ALA A 23 13.03 2.11 1.65
CA ALA A 23 11.84 1.56 1.03
C ALA A 23 11.82 2.05 -0.43
N ALA A 24 11.95 1.12 -1.37
CA ALA A 24 11.76 1.42 -2.79
C ALA A 24 10.38 2.08 -2.94
N ALA A 25 10.33 3.21 -3.65
CA ALA A 25 9.07 3.87 -3.95
C ALA A 25 8.16 2.85 -4.66
N PRO A 26 6.86 2.77 -4.31
CA PRO A 26 5.95 1.85 -4.97
C PRO A 26 5.97 2.15 -6.47
N ASP A 27 6.05 1.09 -7.30
CA ASP A 27 5.90 1.19 -8.75
C ASP A 27 4.56 1.89 -9.04
N GLN A 28 4.61 3.16 -9.41
CA GLN A 28 3.43 3.88 -9.86
C GLN A 28 3.21 3.45 -11.31
N PRO A 29 2.11 2.75 -11.65
CA PRO A 29 1.78 2.55 -13.04
C PRO A 29 1.68 3.93 -13.69
N LEU A 30 2.54 4.20 -14.67
CA LEU A 30 2.51 5.44 -15.43
C LEU A 30 1.16 5.48 -16.15
N SER A 31 0.22 6.28 -15.65
CA SER A 31 -0.96 6.63 -16.45
C SER A 31 -0.41 7.29 -17.71
N ALA A 32 -0.75 6.76 -18.88
CA ALA A 32 -0.30 7.35 -20.13
C ALA A 32 -0.71 8.82 -20.18
N ALA A 33 0.16 9.72 -20.63
CA ALA A 33 -0.17 11.14 -20.70
C ALA A 33 -1.47 11.34 -21.49
N GLY A 34 -2.38 12.20 -20.99
CA GLY A 34 -3.68 12.38 -21.63
C GLY A 34 -4.67 11.24 -21.40
N SER A 35 -4.62 10.56 -20.25
CA SER A 35 -5.56 9.48 -19.88
C SER A 35 -6.34 9.77 -18.59
N ILE A 36 -7.38 8.96 -18.37
CA ILE A 36 -8.03 8.82 -17.06
C ILE A 36 -7.39 7.63 -16.35
N GLY A 37 -6.82 7.85 -15.18
CA GLY A 37 -6.23 6.82 -14.34
C GLY A 37 -7.18 6.40 -13.22
N VAL A 38 -7.17 5.11 -12.87
CA VAL A 38 -7.88 4.59 -11.69
C VAL A 38 -6.94 3.68 -10.92
N ARG A 39 -6.81 3.89 -9.61
CA ARG A 39 -6.02 3.01 -8.74
C ARG A 39 -6.63 2.85 -7.36
N LEU A 40 -6.32 1.70 -6.74
CA LEU A 40 -6.63 1.45 -5.35
C LEU A 40 -5.54 2.07 -4.46
N VAL A 41 -5.93 2.92 -3.52
CA VAL A 41 -5.02 3.56 -2.57
C VAL A 41 -4.85 2.65 -1.35
N GLY A 42 -3.59 2.41 -0.95
CA GLY A 42 -3.27 1.57 0.20
C GLY A 42 -3.39 0.07 -0.07
N ALA A 43 -3.43 -0.36 -1.34
CA ALA A 43 -3.24 -1.77 -1.68
C ALA A 43 -1.83 -2.21 -1.21
N PRO A 44 -1.68 -3.31 -0.46
CA PRO A 44 -0.37 -3.76 -0.01
C PRO A 44 0.53 -4.03 -1.23
N ALA A 45 1.65 -3.30 -1.33
CA ALA A 45 2.71 -3.65 -2.26
C ALA A 45 3.18 -5.08 -1.92
N GLY A 46 3.16 -5.98 -2.90
CA GLY A 46 3.55 -7.39 -2.69
C GLY A 46 2.44 -8.32 -2.20
N SER A 47 1.16 -7.93 -2.26
CA SER A 47 0.07 -8.91 -2.09
C SER A 47 0.24 -10.06 -3.09
N ARG A 48 0.37 -11.30 -2.56
CA ARG A 48 0.37 -12.53 -3.36
C ARG A 48 -0.98 -12.78 -4.05
N ASP A 49 -2.02 -12.09 -3.60
CA ASP A 49 -3.31 -12.11 -4.26
C ASP A 49 -3.26 -11.26 -5.53
N ALA A 50 -3.06 -11.93 -6.66
CA ALA A 50 -3.04 -11.30 -7.97
C ALA A 50 -4.37 -10.62 -8.31
N LEU A 51 -5.49 -11.13 -7.78
CA LEU A 51 -6.81 -10.56 -8.04
C LEU A 51 -7.00 -9.25 -7.32
N GLY A 52 -6.55 -9.14 -6.06
CA GLY A 52 -6.60 -7.90 -5.28
C GLY A 52 -5.74 -6.75 -5.84
N ARG A 53 -4.90 -7.02 -6.86
CA ARG A 53 -4.15 -5.99 -7.60
C ARG A 53 -4.90 -5.45 -8.82
N SER A 54 -5.73 -6.28 -9.46
CA SER A 54 -6.44 -5.92 -10.70
C SER A 54 -7.91 -5.55 -10.46
N TYR A 55 -8.50 -6.03 -9.38
CA TYR A 55 -9.89 -5.83 -8.99
C TYR A 55 -9.99 -5.63 -7.48
N ILE A 56 -11.06 -5.00 -7.00
CA ILE A 56 -11.36 -4.92 -5.56
C ILE A 56 -11.99 -6.26 -5.16
N ILE A 57 -11.15 -7.26 -4.92
CA ILE A 57 -11.58 -8.58 -4.46
C ILE A 57 -11.08 -8.76 -3.04
N GLU A 58 -12.02 -8.94 -2.11
CA GLU A 58 -11.72 -9.20 -0.71
C GLU A 58 -12.70 -10.23 -0.16
N ARG A 59 -12.19 -11.12 0.68
CA ARG A 59 -13.03 -12.02 1.46
C ARG A 59 -13.61 -11.22 2.63
N VAL A 60 -14.88 -10.87 2.53
CA VAL A 60 -15.64 -10.21 3.59
C VAL A 60 -16.51 -11.23 4.31
N ALA A 61 -16.52 -11.20 5.64
CA ALA A 61 -17.44 -12.02 6.43
C ALA A 61 -18.89 -11.55 6.18
N PRO A 62 -19.89 -12.44 6.30
CA PRO A 62 -21.30 -12.04 6.24
C PRO A 62 -21.60 -10.90 7.25
N GLY A 63 -22.27 -9.84 6.78
CA GLY A 63 -22.59 -8.66 7.58
C GLY A 63 -21.43 -7.69 7.83
N ALA A 64 -20.20 -8.01 7.40
CA ALA A 64 -19.08 -7.08 7.51
C ALA A 64 -19.15 -5.97 6.45
N THR A 65 -18.54 -4.82 6.76
CA THR A 65 -18.36 -3.70 5.82
C THR A 65 -16.90 -3.65 5.37
N MET A 66 -16.67 -3.62 4.07
CA MET A 66 -15.35 -3.33 3.50
C MET A 66 -15.23 -1.85 3.19
N ARG A 67 -14.07 -1.26 3.53
CA ARG A 67 -13.73 0.12 3.18
C ARG A 67 -12.51 0.12 2.26
N ARG A 68 -12.67 0.74 1.09
CA ARG A 68 -11.60 0.88 0.09
C ARG A 68 -11.54 2.33 -0.39
N ARG A 69 -10.33 2.81 -0.69
CA ARG A 69 -10.10 4.15 -1.23
C ARG A 69 -9.64 4.01 -2.67
N VAL A 70 -10.39 4.61 -3.58
CA VAL A 70 -10.05 4.67 -5.00
C VAL A 70 -9.59 6.09 -5.30
N GLU A 71 -8.50 6.22 -6.04
CA GLU A 71 -8.09 7.48 -6.64
C GLU A 71 -8.41 7.44 -8.13
N ILE A 72 -9.02 8.52 -8.62
CA ILE A 72 -9.28 8.77 -10.03
C ILE A 72 -8.50 10.02 -10.41
N SER A 73 -7.64 9.91 -11.42
CA SER A 73 -6.87 11.03 -11.96
C SER A 73 -7.33 11.33 -13.38
N ASN A 74 -7.38 12.61 -13.75
CA ASN A 74 -7.63 13.05 -15.11
C ASN A 74 -6.45 13.90 -15.58
N ASP A 75 -5.63 13.33 -16.45
CA ASP A 75 -4.49 14.01 -17.08
C ASP A 75 -4.80 14.45 -18.52
N THR A 76 -6.08 14.49 -18.90
CA THR A 76 -6.53 14.98 -20.19
C THR A 76 -6.69 16.51 -20.17
N ARG A 77 -6.94 17.10 -21.35
CA ARG A 77 -7.29 18.53 -21.49
C ARG A 77 -8.79 18.81 -21.34
N SER A 78 -9.60 17.80 -21.02
CA SER A 78 -11.05 17.88 -21.01
C SER A 78 -11.61 17.49 -19.64
N THR A 79 -12.76 18.08 -19.28
CA THR A 79 -13.50 17.65 -18.10
C THR A 79 -14.06 16.24 -18.32
N ALA A 80 -13.88 15.37 -17.33
CA ALA A 80 -14.46 14.02 -17.32
C ALA A 80 -15.57 13.95 -16.27
N GLU A 81 -16.72 13.41 -16.67
CA GLU A 81 -17.80 13.06 -15.74
C GLU A 81 -17.63 11.59 -15.33
N VAL A 82 -17.58 11.32 -14.03
CA VAL A 82 -17.26 9.98 -13.50
C VAL A 82 -18.30 9.57 -12.46
N ALA A 83 -18.90 8.40 -12.67
CA ALA A 83 -19.75 7.74 -11.69
C ALA A 83 -19.03 6.52 -11.11
N VAL A 84 -19.06 6.39 -9.78
CA VAL A 84 -18.46 5.25 -9.07
C VAL A 84 -19.55 4.54 -8.29
N TYR A 85 -19.65 3.23 -8.46
CA TYR A 85 -20.62 2.39 -7.77
C TYR A 85 -20.02 1.04 -7.42
N ALA A 86 -20.58 0.40 -6.38
CA ALA A 86 -20.25 -0.97 -6.06
C ALA A 86 -21.00 -1.90 -7.01
N ALA A 87 -20.27 -2.75 -7.75
CA ALA A 87 -20.84 -3.79 -8.60
C ALA A 87 -20.44 -5.17 -8.06
N ALA A 88 -21.37 -6.11 -8.08
CA ALA A 88 -21.05 -7.52 -7.93
C ALA A 88 -20.74 -8.11 -9.31
N ALA A 89 -19.80 -9.05 -9.37
CA ALA A 89 -19.51 -9.79 -10.59
C ALA A 89 -19.74 -11.29 -10.36
N GLY A 90 -20.36 -11.95 -11.32
CA GLY A 90 -20.39 -13.41 -11.37
C GLY A 90 -19.04 -13.94 -11.84
N LEU A 91 -18.56 -15.06 -11.27
CA LEU A 91 -17.39 -15.77 -11.80
C LEU A 91 -17.86 -16.93 -12.69
N ARG A 92 -17.70 -16.81 -14.00
CA ARG A 92 -18.04 -17.86 -14.96
C ARG A 92 -16.84 -18.19 -15.83
N ARG A 93 -16.53 -19.49 -15.95
CA ARG A 93 -15.37 -19.99 -16.73
C ARG A 93 -14.05 -19.27 -16.40
N GLY A 94 -13.86 -18.91 -15.12
CA GLY A 94 -12.65 -18.21 -14.65
C GLY A 94 -12.59 -16.71 -14.98
N ARG A 95 -13.71 -16.09 -15.39
CA ARG A 95 -13.80 -14.66 -15.71
C ARG A 95 -14.92 -13.99 -14.92
N PHE A 96 -14.67 -12.75 -14.49
CA PHE A 96 -15.68 -11.88 -13.91
C PHE A 96 -16.59 -11.33 -15.02
N GLU A 97 -17.89 -11.56 -14.88
CA GLU A 97 -18.96 -11.02 -15.73
C GLU A 97 -19.74 -9.99 -14.89
N PHE A 98 -19.94 -8.78 -15.43
CA PHE A 98 -20.61 -7.64 -14.80
C PHE A 98 -21.92 -7.32 -15.51
#